data_AF-A0A948BGG9-F1
#
_entry.id   AF-A0A948BGG9-F1
#
_cell.length_a   1.000
_cell.length_b   1.000
_cell.length_c   1.000
_cell.angle_alpha   90.00
_cell.angle_beta   90.00
_cell.angle_gamma   90.00
#
_symmetry.space_group_name_H-M   'P 1'
#
loop_
_entity.id
_entity.type
_entity.pdbx_description
1 polymer ?
#
loop_
_entity_poly.entity_id
_entity_poly.type
_entity_poly.pdbx_seq_one_letter_code
_entity_poly.pdbx_strand_id
1 'polypeptide(L)'
;METEEITSEARRALVEVYGNEPNSRTVNLLIINELGNEDSQLTDQPLPSNRLKALHLKTLDKELATARGVEEMYQERNELEIESTQLAASLPPKEITDKLLRYETTIERQLYRAIDQLDRLQRQRKGETIPSPINIELNSQN
;
A
#
# COMPACT_ATOMS: atom_id res chain seq x y z
N MET A 1 -29.91 -27.90 -36.41
CA MET A 1 -29.43 -26.72 -37.17
C MET A 1 -30.01 -25.43 -36.62
N GLU A 2 -31.29 -25.37 -36.22
CA GLU A 2 -31.93 -24.13 -35.72
C GLU A 2 -31.39 -23.60 -34.37
N THR A 3 -30.86 -24.46 -33.49
CA THR A 3 -30.40 -24.04 -32.15
C THR A 3 -29.09 -23.25 -32.16
N GLU A 4 -28.18 -23.54 -33.09
CA GLU A 4 -26.91 -22.82 -33.21
C GLU A 4 -27.10 -21.42 -33.80
N GLU A 5 -28.07 -21.26 -34.71
CA GLU A 5 -28.40 -19.97 -35.31
C GLU A 5 -28.99 -19.01 -34.27
N ILE A 6 -29.92 -19.48 -33.43
CA ILE A 6 -30.54 -18.68 -32.36
C ILE A 6 -29.49 -18.21 -31.34
N THR A 7 -28.54 -19.06 -30.96
CA THR A 7 -27.45 -18.69 -30.02
C THR A 7 -26.50 -17.67 -30.63
N SER A 8 -26.26 -17.73 -31.95
CA SER A 8 -25.42 -16.78 -32.66
C SER A 8 -26.06 -15.39 -32.79
N GLU A 9 -27.38 -15.34 -33.00
CA GLU A 9 -28.16 -14.09 -33.05
C GLU A 9 -28.26 -13.42 -31.68
N ALA A 10 -28.54 -14.20 -30.64
CA ALA A 10 -28.59 -13.70 -29.25
C ALA A 10 -27.24 -13.14 -28.79
N ARG A 11 -26.13 -13.78 -29.17
CA ARG A 11 -24.78 -13.27 -28.91
C ARG A 11 -24.52 -11.94 -29.61
N ARG A 12 -24.96 -11.79 -30.86
CA ARG A 12 -24.81 -10.54 -31.62
C ARG A 12 -25.59 -9.40 -30.97
N ALA A 13 -26.82 -9.64 -30.55
CA ALA A 13 -27.64 -8.66 -29.84
C ALA A 13 -27.03 -8.23 -28.49
N LEU A 14 -26.43 -9.17 -27.74
CA LEU A 14 -25.77 -8.84 -26.46
C LEU A 14 -24.49 -8.01 -26.63
N VAL A 15 -23.71 -8.25 -27.70
CA VAL A 15 -22.52 -7.44 -28.01
C VAL A 15 -22.92 -6.00 -28.32
N GLU A 16 -24.01 -5.80 -29.07
CA GLU A 16 -24.53 -4.47 -29.39
C GLU A 16 -24.95 -3.69 -28.14
N VAL A 17 -25.61 -4.36 -27.18
CA VAL A 17 -26.06 -3.72 -25.93
C VAL A 17 -24.91 -3.40 -24.96
N TYR A 18 -23.88 -4.25 -24.89
CA TYR A 18 -22.81 -4.15 -23.89
C TYR A 18 -21.47 -3.60 -24.43
N GLY A 19 -21.51 -2.84 -25.53
CA GLY A 19 -20.38 -2.00 -25.95
C GLY A 19 -19.74 -2.33 -27.30
N ASN A 20 -20.47 -2.94 -28.24
CA ASN A 20 -20.05 -3.27 -29.61
C ASN A 20 -18.82 -4.18 -29.77
N GLU A 21 -18.16 -4.53 -28.68
CA GLU A 21 -17.06 -5.51 -28.63
C GLU A 21 -17.44 -6.70 -27.72
N PRO A 22 -16.92 -7.90 -28.01
CA PRO A 22 -17.14 -9.07 -27.16
C PRO A 22 -16.47 -8.87 -25.80
N ASN A 23 -17.25 -8.36 -24.84
CA ASN A 23 -16.82 -8.09 -23.48
C ASN A 23 -17.02 -9.32 -22.58
N SER A 24 -16.24 -9.39 -21.49
CA SER A 24 -16.34 -10.43 -20.45
C SER A 24 -17.79 -10.61 -19.96
N ARG A 25 -18.56 -9.51 -19.95
CA ARG A 25 -19.97 -9.49 -19.58
C ARG A 25 -20.89 -10.29 -20.50
N THR A 26 -20.66 -10.17 -21.81
CA THR A 26 -21.41 -10.87 -22.86
C THR A 26 -21.21 -12.38 -22.72
N VAL A 27 -19.98 -12.80 -22.39
CA VAL A 27 -19.61 -14.18 -22.14
C VAL A 27 -20.26 -14.70 -20.85
N ASN A 28 -20.20 -13.95 -19.75
CA ASN A 28 -20.83 -14.34 -18.47
C ASN A 28 -22.35 -14.53 -18.61
N LEU A 29 -23.03 -13.68 -19.38
CA LEU A 29 -24.48 -13.79 -19.62
C LEU A 29 -24.86 -15.05 -20.42
N LEU A 30 -24.07 -15.40 -21.43
CA LEU A 30 -24.25 -16.64 -22.19
C LEU A 30 -24.04 -17.87 -21.29
N ILE A 31 -22.98 -17.87 -20.49
CA ILE A 31 -22.69 -18.95 -19.53
C ILE A 31 -23.83 -19.11 -18.50
N ILE A 32 -24.38 -18.02 -17.96
CA ILE A 32 -25.50 -18.10 -17.00
C ILE A 32 -26.76 -18.68 -17.66
N ASN A 33 -26.99 -18.37 -18.94
CA ASN A 33 -28.11 -18.93 -19.71
C ASN A 33 -27.91 -20.43 -19.98
N GLU A 34 -26.71 -20.82 -20.39
CA GLU A 34 -26.33 -22.23 -20.63
C GLU A 34 -26.41 -23.07 -19.36
N LEU A 35 -25.80 -22.62 -18.26
CA LEU A 35 -25.88 -23.28 -16.95
C LEU A 35 -27.30 -23.35 -16.40
N GLY A 36 -28.12 -22.34 -16.69
CA GLY A 36 -29.55 -22.40 -16.42
C GLY A 36 -30.17 -23.58 -17.18
N ASN A 37 -30.00 -23.62 -18.50
CA ASN A 37 -30.66 -24.61 -19.35
C ASN A 37 -30.18 -26.06 -19.09
N GLU A 38 -28.95 -26.26 -18.61
CA GLU A 38 -28.45 -27.58 -18.19
C GLU A 38 -29.21 -28.15 -16.98
N ASP A 39 -29.53 -27.33 -15.97
CA ASP A 39 -30.36 -27.73 -14.82
C ASP A 39 -31.80 -28.09 -15.24
N SER A 40 -32.27 -27.56 -16.39
CA SER A 40 -33.58 -27.86 -16.97
C SER A 40 -33.63 -29.17 -17.77
N GLN A 41 -32.53 -29.88 -18.02
CA GLN A 41 -32.60 -31.14 -18.78
C GLN A 41 -33.37 -32.26 -18.05
N LEU A 42 -33.78 -32.08 -16.78
CA LEU A 42 -34.70 -32.98 -16.06
C LEU A 42 -36.20 -32.61 -16.22
N THR A 43 -36.52 -31.46 -16.81
CA THR A 43 -37.90 -30.98 -17.05
C THR A 43 -37.89 -30.10 -18.29
N ASP A 44 -38.54 -30.51 -19.38
CA ASP A 44 -38.61 -29.89 -20.72
C ASP A 44 -39.10 -28.41 -20.79
N GLN A 45 -38.99 -27.63 -19.72
CA GLN A 45 -39.30 -26.21 -19.68
C GLN A 45 -38.04 -25.36 -19.38
N PRO A 46 -37.79 -24.30 -20.17
CA PRO A 46 -36.72 -23.35 -19.88
C PRO A 46 -36.97 -22.68 -18.52
N LEU A 47 -35.91 -22.36 -17.78
CA LEU A 47 -36.06 -21.75 -16.45
C LEU A 47 -36.87 -20.46 -16.53
N PRO A 48 -37.76 -20.20 -15.55
CA PRO A 48 -38.53 -18.97 -15.53
C PRO A 48 -37.61 -17.76 -15.50
N SER A 49 -37.91 -16.75 -16.31
CA SER A 49 -37.13 -15.51 -16.50
C SER A 49 -36.63 -14.87 -15.19
N ASN A 50 -37.39 -15.00 -14.10
CA ASN A 50 -37.03 -14.50 -12.77
C ASN A 50 -35.81 -15.20 -12.16
N ARG A 51 -35.58 -16.49 -12.44
CA ARG A 51 -34.46 -17.26 -11.90
C ARG A 51 -33.14 -16.93 -12.60
N LEU A 52 -33.17 -16.75 -13.92
CA LEU A 52 -32.00 -16.26 -14.68
C LEU A 52 -31.60 -14.85 -14.23
N LYS A 53 -32.58 -13.97 -14.01
CA LYS A 53 -32.34 -12.63 -13.43
C LYS A 53 -31.70 -12.73 -12.05
N ALA A 54 -32.19 -13.61 -11.18
CA ALA A 54 -31.63 -13.79 -9.85
C ALA A 54 -30.19 -14.31 -9.87
N LEU A 55 -29.87 -15.27 -10.75
CA LEU A 55 -28.50 -15.73 -10.96
C LEU A 55 -27.59 -14.61 -11.45
N HIS A 56 -28.08 -13.79 -12.39
CA HIS A 56 -27.32 -12.65 -12.90
C HIS A 56 -27.05 -11.58 -11.84
N LEU A 57 -28.05 -11.24 -11.02
CA LEU A 57 -27.86 -10.33 -9.89
C LEU A 57 -26.82 -10.86 -8.91
N LYS A 58 -26.87 -12.16 -8.59
CA LYS A 58 -25.87 -12.80 -7.73
C LYS A 58 -24.45 -12.72 -8.32
N THR A 59 -24.30 -12.82 -9.64
CA THR A 59 -22.99 -12.63 -10.29
C THR A 59 -22.50 -11.19 -10.23
N LEU A 60 -23.40 -10.21 -10.40
CA LEU A 60 -23.07 -8.79 -10.21
C LEU A 60 -22.63 -8.49 -8.79
N ASP A 61 -23.34 -9.01 -7.80
CA ASP A 61 -22.99 -8.79 -6.39
C ASP A 61 -21.59 -9.31 -6.08
N LYS A 62 -21.22 -10.46 -6.66
CA LYS A 62 -19.86 -11.02 -6.55
C LYS A 62 -18.82 -10.13 -7.23
N GLU A 63 -19.06 -9.70 -8.46
CA GLU A 63 -18.15 -8.82 -9.20
C GLU A 63 -17.94 -7.49 -8.46
N LEU A 64 -19.03 -6.89 -7.96
CA LEU A 64 -18.96 -5.67 -7.15
C LEU A 64 -18.18 -5.90 -5.85
N ALA A 65 -18.39 -7.02 -5.17
CA ALA A 65 -17.64 -7.35 -3.95
C ALA A 65 -16.14 -7.49 -4.25
N THR A 66 -15.78 -8.14 -5.37
CA THR A 66 -14.38 -8.26 -5.77
C THR A 66 -13.76 -6.91 -6.13
N ALA A 67 -14.48 -6.06 -6.89
CA ALA A 67 -13.99 -4.75 -7.29
C ALA A 67 -13.77 -3.84 -6.07
N ARG A 68 -14.72 -3.83 -5.13
CA ARG A 68 -14.60 -3.08 -3.87
C ARG A 68 -13.40 -3.55 -3.04
N GLY A 69 -13.22 -4.86 -2.89
CA GLY A 69 -12.07 -5.40 -2.15
C GLY A 69 -10.74 -5.01 -2.80
N VAL A 70 -10.67 -5.01 -4.13
CA VAL A 70 -9.48 -4.55 -4.86
C VAL A 70 -9.26 -3.04 -4.70
N GLU A 71 -10.32 -2.24 -4.75
CA GLU A 71 -10.26 -0.80 -4.54
C GLU A 71 -9.74 -0.44 -3.14
N GLU A 72 -10.25 -1.10 -2.09
CA GLU A 72 -9.79 -0.94 -0.71
C GLU A 72 -8.28 -1.24 -0.60
N MET A 73 -7.81 -2.32 -1.22
CA MET A 73 -6.38 -2.66 -1.25
C MET A 73 -5.53 -1.59 -1.96
N TYR A 74 -6.03 -1.01 -3.05
CA TYR A 74 -5.34 0.08 -3.74
C TYR A 74 -5.32 1.37 -2.91
N GLN A 75 -6.41 1.67 -2.20
CA GLN A 75 -6.49 2.83 -1.31
C GLN A 75 -5.47 2.72 -0.18
N GLU A 76 -5.42 1.59 0.53
CA GLU A 76 -4.45 1.36 1.61
C GLU A 76 -3.01 1.49 1.13
N ARG A 77 -2.68 0.91 -0.04
CA ARG A 77 -1.35 1.05 -0.64
C ARG A 77 -1.00 2.49 -0.98
N ASN A 78 -1.93 3.21 -1.59
CA ASN A 78 -1.73 4.62 -1.94
C ASN A 78 -1.55 5.48 -0.69
N GLU A 79 -2.32 5.24 0.36
CA GLU A 79 -2.18 5.95 1.63
C GLU A 79 -0.79 5.75 2.24
N LEU A 80 -0.30 4.50 2.28
CA LEU A 80 1.05 4.18 2.76
C LEU A 80 2.15 4.81 1.89
N GLU A 81 1.95 4.86 0.57
CA GLU A 81 2.91 5.50 -0.35
C GLU A 81 2.93 7.03 -0.13
N ILE A 82 1.76 7.64 0.03
CA ILE A 82 1.65 9.07 0.36
C ILE A 82 2.30 9.36 1.71
N GLU A 83 2.06 8.55 2.73
CA GLU A 83 2.69 8.71 4.04
C GLU A 83 4.21 8.57 3.95
N SER A 84 4.70 7.54 3.25
CA SER A 84 6.13 7.31 3.05
C SER A 84 6.81 8.48 2.35
N THR A 85 6.19 9.01 1.29
CA THR A 85 6.72 10.16 0.54
C THR A 85 6.71 11.44 1.38
N GLN A 86 5.65 11.67 2.18
CA GLN A 86 5.59 12.80 3.11
C GLN A 86 6.67 12.71 4.20
N LEU A 87 6.86 11.54 4.80
CA LEU A 87 7.91 11.30 5.79
C LEU A 87 9.31 11.49 5.19
N ALA A 88 9.54 10.97 3.98
CA ALA A 88 10.80 11.17 3.28
C ALA A 88 11.07 12.65 2.95
N ALA A 89 10.04 13.42 2.59
CA ALA A 89 10.14 14.86 2.35
C ALA A 89 10.38 15.68 3.62
N SER A 90 10.01 15.16 4.80
CA SER A 90 10.30 15.80 6.09
C SER A 90 11.78 15.71 6.50
N LEU A 91 12.52 14.75 5.93
CA LEU A 91 13.93 14.59 6.21
C LEU A 91 14.74 15.66 5.46
N PRO A 92 15.64 16.37 6.14
CA PRO A 92 16.53 17.29 5.47
C PRO A 92 17.47 16.54 4.51
N PRO A 93 17.99 17.21 3.47
CA PRO A 93 18.92 16.61 2.53
C PRO A 93 20.19 16.11 3.25
N LYS A 94 20.83 15.09 2.69
CA LYS A 94 21.97 14.38 3.28
C LYS A 94 23.10 15.31 3.77
N GLU A 95 23.41 16.35 3.00
CA GLU A 95 24.45 17.31 3.38
C GLU A 95 24.12 18.07 4.67
N ILE A 96 22.83 18.33 4.92
CA ILE A 96 22.35 18.98 6.14
C ILE A 96 22.32 17.98 7.30
N THR A 97 21.90 16.73 7.07
CA THR A 97 21.94 15.69 8.12
C THR A 97 23.38 15.42 8.59
N ASP A 98 24.35 15.38 7.67
CA ASP A 98 25.76 15.17 8.01
C ASP A 98 26.32 16.34 8.85
N LYS A 99 25.88 17.58 8.56
CA LYS A 99 26.22 18.75 9.37
C LYS A 99 25.59 18.69 10.77
N LEU A 100 24.32 18.32 10.86
CA LEU A 100 23.62 18.14 12.14
C LEU A 100 24.34 17.11 13.01
N LEU A 101 24.72 15.95 12.45
CA LEU A 101 25.42 14.90 13.19
C LEU A 101 26.79 15.37 13.71
N ARG A 102 27.54 16.15 12.91
CA ARG A 102 28.81 16.74 13.35
C ARG A 102 28.61 17.74 14.48
N TYR A 103 27.58 18.57 14.39
CA TYR A 103 27.26 19.52 15.46
C TYR A 103 26.80 18.83 16.73
N GLU A 104 25.97 17.80 16.61
CA GLU A 104 25.56 16.95 17.74
C GLU A 104 26.77 16.38 18.46
N THR A 105 27.69 15.72 17.73
CA THR A 105 28.94 15.18 18.30
C THR A 105 29.80 16.28 18.94
N THR A 106 29.86 17.47 18.33
CA THR A 106 30.65 18.59 18.84
C THR A 106 30.06 19.15 20.13
N ILE A 107 28.73 19.32 20.17
CA ILE A 107 27.98 19.79 21.34
C ILE A 107 28.10 18.78 22.48
N GLU A 108 27.97 17.49 22.20
CA GLU A 108 28.12 16.43 23.19
C GLU A 108 29.51 16.46 23.84
N ARG A 109 30.58 16.57 23.04
CA ARG A 109 31.95 16.73 23.56
C ARG A 109 32.12 18.00 24.40
N GLN A 110 31.50 19.11 24.01
CA GLN A 110 31.55 20.36 24.77
C GLN A 110 30.80 20.23 26.10
N LEU A 111 29.65 19.54 26.11
CA LEU A 111 28.88 19.27 27.31
C LEU A 111 29.67 18.43 28.32
N TYR A 112 30.29 17.33 27.87
CA TYR A 112 31.14 16.52 28.76
C TYR A 112 32.29 17.32 29.35
N ARG A 113 32.99 18.13 28.54
CA ARG A 113 34.06 19.01 29.03
C ARG A 113 33.54 20.03 30.05
N ALA A 114 32.37 20.62 29.82
CA ALA A 114 31.77 21.58 30.73
C ALA A 114 31.38 20.92 32.06
N ILE A 115 30.83 19.71 32.02
CA ILE A 115 30.50 18.91 33.20
C ILE A 115 31.76 18.60 34.01
N ASP A 116 32.83 18.14 33.35
CA ASP A 116 34.11 17.86 34.02
C ASP A 116 34.70 19.13 34.67
N GLN A 117 34.63 20.27 33.98
CA GLN A 117 35.06 21.55 34.53
C GLN A 117 34.22 21.97 35.75
N LEU A 118 32.90 21.77 35.70
CA LEU A 118 32.01 22.07 36.81
C LEU A 118 32.29 21.17 38.02
N ASP A 119 32.44 19.86 37.82
CA ASP A 119 32.77 18.94 38.92
C ASP A 119 34.09 19.34 39.59
N ARG A 120 35.09 19.71 38.78
CA ARG A 120 36.35 20.24 39.31
C ARG A 120 36.15 21.50 40.15
N LEU A 121 35.39 22.49 39.66
CA LEU A 121 35.12 23.71 40.41
C LEU A 121 34.37 23.42 41.73
N GLN A 122 33.42 22.48 41.72
CA GLN A 122 32.68 22.09 42.92
C GLN A 122 33.55 21.40 43.94
N ARG A 123 34.42 20.47 43.52
CA ARG A 123 35.39 19.79 44.38
C ARG A 123 36.40 20.77 44.99
N GLN A 124 36.89 21.73 44.22
CA GLN A 124 37.80 22.76 44.72
C GLN A 124 37.11 23.63 45.80
N ARG A 125 35.82 23.95 45.63
CA ARG A 125 35.03 24.66 46.66
C ARG A 125 34.85 23.84 47.94
N LYS A 126 34.80 22.52 47.84
CA LYS A 126 34.77 21.60 48.99
C LYS A 126 36.14 21.40 49.65
N GLY A 127 37.20 21.98 49.08
CA GLY A 127 38.57 21.85 49.57
C GLY A 127 39.28 20.57 49.13
N GLU A 128 38.71 19.81 48.18
CA GLU A 128 39.39 18.64 47.60
C GLU A 128 40.55 19.09 46.70
N THR A 129 41.69 18.40 46.79
CA THR A 129 42.86 18.65 45.94
C THR A 129 42.67 18.00 44.57
N ILE A 130 42.61 18.81 43.52
CA ILE A 130 42.39 18.33 42.15
C ILE A 130 43.69 18.48 41.37
N PRO A 131 44.23 17.39 40.79
CA PRO A 131 45.43 17.48 39.98
C PRO A 131 45.16 18.26 38.69
N SER A 132 46.15 19.07 38.28
CA SER A 132 46.11 19.83 37.04
C SER A 132 45.90 18.91 35.83
N PRO A 133 45.15 19.35 34.80
CA PRO A 133 44.95 18.55 33.60
C PRO A 133 46.30 18.29 32.91
N ILE A 134 46.56 17.02 32.60
CA ILE A 134 47.77 16.60 31.89
C ILE A 134 47.48 16.77 30.39
N ASN A 135 48.16 17.73 29.75
CA ASN A 135 48.12 17.88 28.30
C ASN A 135 49.18 16.95 27.68
N ILE A 136 48.74 15.93 26.96
CA ILE A 136 49.63 15.04 26.20
C ILE A 136 49.59 15.49 24.75
N GLU A 137 50.65 16.16 24.29
CA GLU A 137 50.83 16.49 22.88
C GLU A 137 51.38 15.25 22.14
N LEU A 138 50.54 14.65 21.30
CA LEU A 138 50.95 13.52 20.45
C LEU A 138 51.56 14.07 19.15
N ASN A 139 52.89 14.19 19.11
CA ASN A 139 53.62 14.44 17.86
C ASN A 139 53.65 13.14 17.03
N SER A 140 52.72 12.98 16.08
CA SER A 140 52.83 11.93 15.07
C SER A 140 53.87 12.35 14.03
N GLN A 141 55.14 12.03 14.27
CA GLN A 141 56.11 11.94 13.18
C GLN A 141 55.87 10.62 12.45
N ASN A 142 55.31 10.69 11.25
CA ASN A 142 55.44 9.71 10.16
C ASN A 142 54.93 10.34 8.86
#